data_AF-A0A961PFF6-F1
#
_entry.id   AF-A0A961PFF6-F1
#
_cell.length_a   1.000
_cell.length_b   1.000
_cell.length_c   1.000
_cell.angle_alpha   90.00
_cell.angle_beta   90.00
_cell.angle_gamma   90.00
#
_symmetry.space_group_name_H-M   'P 1'
#
loop_
_entity.id
_entity.type
_entity.pdbx_description
1 polymer ?
#
loop_
_entity_poly.entity_id
_entity_poly.type
_entity_poly.pdbx_seq_one_letter_code
_entity_poly.pdbx_strand_id
1 'polypeptide(L)' 'MEDVRDGFSWKNRRRWIWFGTAFCAAVIVYVLYSGREDAVAETAMVSAFYLLGAIGAGYAFGAAVENVSLARKS' A
#
# COMPACT_ATOMS: atom_id res chain seq x y z
N MET A 1 18.47 -25.69 -13.83
CA MET A 1 17.03 -25.37 -13.87
C MET A 1 16.87 -24.07 -13.13
N GLU A 2 16.65 -22.97 -13.85
CA GLU A 2 16.45 -21.63 -13.29
C GLU A 2 15.23 -21.64 -12.36
N ASP A 3 15.47 -21.45 -11.06
CA ASP A 3 14.39 -21.41 -10.09
C ASP A 3 13.82 -20.00 -10.05
N VAL A 4 12.72 -19.78 -10.77
CA VAL A 4 11.89 -18.57 -10.82
C VAL A 4 11.14 -18.37 -9.46
N ARG A 5 11.83 -18.62 -8.33
CA ARG A 5 11.23 -18.72 -6.99
C ARG A 5 11.73 -17.66 -5.99
N ASP A 6 12.67 -16.81 -6.40
CA ASP A 6 13.15 -15.67 -5.58
C ASP A 6 12.46 -14.34 -5.93
N GLY A 7 11.41 -14.35 -6.77
CA GLY A 7 10.73 -13.14 -7.24
C GLY A 7 9.86 -12.43 -6.18
N PHE A 8 9.58 -13.10 -5.06
CA PHE A 8 8.64 -12.60 -4.05
C PHE A 8 9.27 -12.49 -2.66
N SER A 9 10.42 -11.82 -2.61
CA SER A 9 11.09 -11.48 -1.35
C SER A 9 10.30 -10.42 -0.57
N TRP A 10 10.14 -10.60 0.75
CA TRP A 10 9.54 -9.61 1.68
C TRP A 10 10.18 -8.22 1.51
N LYS A 11 11.49 -8.15 1.22
CA LYS A 11 12.16 -6.87 0.96
C LYS A 11 11.53 -6.08 -0.19
N ASN A 12 11.02 -6.74 -1.23
CA ASN A 12 10.38 -6.09 -2.36
C ASN A 12 8.98 -5.56 -2.00
N ARG A 13 8.17 -6.34 -1.27
CA ARG A 13 6.82 -5.94 -0.81
C ARG A 13 6.85 -4.68 0.07
N ARG A 14 7.82 -4.58 0.99
CA ARG A 14 7.94 -3.41 1.87
C ARG A 14 8.24 -2.13 1.09
N ARG A 15 8.99 -2.24 0.00
CA ARG A 15 9.36 -1.10 -0.86
C ARG A 15 8.14 -0.52 -1.59
N TRP A 16 7.26 -1.38 -2.10
CA TRP A 16 6.00 -0.97 -2.71
C TRP A 16 5.06 -0.27 -1.73
N ILE A 17 5.02 -0.71 -0.47
CA ILE A 17 4.21 -0.07 0.58
C ILE A 17 4.75 1.33 0.87
N TRP A 18 6.07 1.47 1.04
CA TRP A 18 6.67 2.80 1.25
C TRP A 18 6.42 3.75 0.07
N PHE A 19 6.53 3.27 -1.16
CA PHE A 19 6.21 4.08 -2.33
C PHE A 19 4.72 4.49 -2.39
N GLY A 20 3.81 3.55 -2.11
CA GLY A 20 2.37 3.84 -2.09
C GLY A 20 1.99 4.84 -0.99
N THR A 21 2.51 4.66 0.22
CA THR A 21 2.30 5.60 1.34
C THR A 21 2.89 6.98 1.04
N ALA A 22 4.11 7.04 0.49
CA ALA A 22 4.74 8.31 0.13
C ALA A 22 3.95 9.04 -0.97
N PHE A 23 3.41 8.30 -1.95
CA PHE A 23 2.54 8.86 -2.97
C PHE A 23 1.25 9.45 -2.37
N CYS A 24 0.55 8.71 -1.51
CA CYS A 24 -0.64 9.23 -0.83
C CYS A 24 -0.33 10.47 0.01
N ALA A 25 0.79 10.47 0.75
CA ALA A 25 1.23 11.63 1.52
C ALA A 25 1.51 12.83 0.62
N ALA A 26 2.16 12.63 -0.54
CA ALA A 26 2.42 13.69 -1.50
C ALA A 26 1.13 14.30 -2.07
N VAL A 27 0.11 13.48 -2.37
CA VAL A 27 -1.20 13.95 -2.84
C VAL A 27 -1.89 14.79 -1.76
N ILE A 28 -1.91 14.33 -0.51
CA ILE A 28 -2.51 15.06 0.61
C ILE A 28 -1.82 16.42 0.80
N VAL A 29 -0.48 16.44 0.83
CA VAL A 29 0.31 17.67 0.96
C VAL A 29 0.06 18.62 -0.21
N TYR A 30 0.01 18.10 -1.44
CA TYR A 30 -0.26 18.90 -2.64
C TYR A 30 -1.65 19.55 -2.56
N VAL A 31 -2.68 18.80 -2.17
CA VAL A 31 -4.04 19.35 -2.04
C VAL A 31 -4.08 20.42 -0.95
N LEU A 32 -3.50 20.15 0.24
CA LEU A 32 -3.42 21.11 1.32
C LEU A 32 -2.69 22.40 0.93
N TYR A 33 -1.57 22.27 0.20
CA TYR A 33 -0.80 23.42 -0.27
C TYR A 33 -1.53 24.20 -1.38
N SER A 34 -2.32 23.52 -2.21
CA SER A 34 -3.06 24.15 -3.29
C SER A 34 -4.21 25.05 -2.82
N GLY A 35 -4.67 24.88 -1.56
CA GLY A 35 -5.77 25.68 -0.99
C GLY A 35 -7.09 25.59 -1.76
N ARG A 36 -7.28 24.54 -2.57
CA ARG A 36 -8.47 24.35 -3.39
C ARG A 36 -9.59 23.69 -2.59
N GLU A 37 -10.76 24.31 -2.60
CA GLU A 37 -11.99 23.80 -1.98
C GLU A 37 -12.94 23.14 -3.01
N ASP A 38 -12.43 22.83 -4.20
CA ASP A 38 -13.22 22.20 -5.25
C ASP A 38 -13.57 20.74 -4.89
N ALA A 39 -14.72 20.24 -5.35
CA ALA A 39 -15.16 18.85 -5.13
C ALA A 39 -14.14 17.79 -5.61
N VAL A 40 -13.31 18.16 -6.60
CA VAL A 40 -12.21 17.31 -7.10
C VAL A 40 -11.11 17.15 -6.04
N ALA A 41 -10.78 18.22 -5.31
CA ALA A 41 -9.77 18.21 -4.25
C ALA A 41 -10.23 17.35 -3.06
N GLU A 42 -11.51 17.47 -2.68
CA GLU A 42 -12.12 16.62 -1.65
C GLU A 42 -12.09 15.14 -2.03
N THR A 43 -12.51 14.81 -3.25
CA THR A 43 -12.49 13.43 -3.76
C THR A 43 -11.06 12.87 -3.83
N ALA A 44 -10.09 13.69 -4.24
CA ALA A 44 -8.67 13.31 -4.27
C ALA A 44 -8.13 13.02 -2.87
N MET A 45 -8.48 13.83 -1.86
CA MET A 45 -8.10 13.55 -0.47
C MET A 45 -8.71 12.27 0.06
N VAL A 46 -10.04 12.10 -0.10
CA VAL A 46 -10.76 10.92 0.37
C VAL A 46 -10.21 9.65 -0.28
N SER A 47 -10.01 9.65 -1.60
CA SER A 47 -9.43 8.50 -2.31
C SER A 47 -7.98 8.21 -1.89
N ALA A 48 -7.16 9.23 -1.60
CA ALA A 48 -5.80 9.03 -1.09
C ALA A 48 -5.79 8.34 0.28
N PHE A 49 -6.70 8.70 1.19
CA PHE A 49 -6.85 8.03 2.48
C PHE A 49 -7.37 6.59 2.34
N TYR A 50 -8.36 6.36 1.48
CA TYR A 50 -8.85 5.01 1.18
C TYR A 50 -7.74 4.12 0.63
N LEU A 51 -6.93 4.63 -0.29
CA LEU A 51 -5.81 3.89 -0.86
C LEU A 51 -4.76 3.55 0.21
N LEU A 52 -4.47 4.49 1.12
CA LEU A 52 -3.60 4.26 2.29
C LEU A 52 -4.11 3.11 3.16
N GLY A 53 -5.42 3.11 3.46
CA GLY A 53 -6.07 2.03 4.21
C GLY A 53 -6.01 0.69 3.45
N ALA A 54 -6.26 0.70 2.15
CA ALA A 54 -6.20 -0.50 1.31
C ALA A 54 -4.80 -1.12 1.24
N ILE A 55 -3.75 -0.30 1.16
CA ILE A 55 -2.36 -0.77 1.20
C ILE A 55 -2.07 -1.45 2.55
N GLY A 56 -2.47 -0.83 3.65
CA GLY A 56 -2.29 -1.39 5.00
C GLY A 56 -3.07 -2.70 5.20
N ALA A 57 -4.35 -2.74 4.79
CA ALA A 57 -5.19 -3.92 4.87
C ALA A 57 -4.65 -5.06 3.99
N GLY A 58 -4.25 -4.77 2.75
CA GLY A 58 -3.64 -5.75 1.85
C GLY A 58 -2.35 -6.35 2.40
N TYR A 59 -1.52 -5.54 3.05
CA TYR A 59 -0.33 -6.02 3.75
C TYR A 59 -0.67 -6.96 4.91
N ALA A 60 -1.56 -6.53 5.81
CA ALA A 60 -1.93 -7.32 6.99
C ALA A 60 -2.58 -8.66 6.59
N PHE A 61 -3.47 -8.62 5.58
CA PHE A 61 -4.09 -9.82 5.02
C PHE A 61 -3.06 -10.74 4.37
N GLY A 62 -2.15 -10.20 3.56
CA GLY A 62 -1.07 -10.98 2.95
C GLY A 62 -0.15 -11.65 3.96
N ALA A 63 0.17 -10.96 5.06
CA ALA A 63 0.97 -11.52 6.16
C ALA A 63 0.21 -12.61 6.95
N ALA A 64 -1.09 -12.41 7.20
CA ALA A 64 -1.93 -13.39 7.89
C ALA A 64 -2.09 -14.68 7.06
N VAL A 65 -2.32 -14.57 5.75
CA VAL A 65 -2.42 -15.70 4.83
C VAL A 65 -1.11 -16.48 4.78
N GLU A 66 0.02 -15.78 4.70
CA GLU A 66 1.35 -16.39 4.73
C GLU A 66 1.57 -17.16 6.04
N ASN A 67 1.22 -16.58 7.18
CA ASN A 67 1.34 -17.23 8.50
C ASN A 67 0.50 -18.51 8.61
N VAL A 68 -0.77 -18.47 8.17
CA VAL A 68 -1.65 -19.66 8.16
C VAL A 68 -1.10 -20.75 7.23
N SER A 69 -0.55 -20.36 6.08
CA SER A 69 0.02 -21.31 5.12
C SER A 69 1.25 -22.05 5.66
N LEU A 70 2.08 -21.36 6.46
CA LEU A 70 3.23 -21.96 7.14
C LEU A 70 2.80 -22.86 8.30
N ALA A 71 1.81 -22.43 9.09
CA ALA A 71 1.26 -23.22 10.20
C ALA A 71 0.63 -24.54 9.74
N ARG A 72 -0.01 -24.58 8.57
CA ARG A 72 -0.61 -25.81 7.99
C ARG A 72 0.43 -26.82 7.51
N LYS A 73 1.69 -26.40 7.30
CA LYS A 73 2.75 -27.22 6.71
C LYS A 73 3.64 -27.89 7.77
N SER A 74 3.48 -27.50 9.04
CA SER A 74 4.08 -28.13 10.23
C SER A 74 3.19 -29.24 10.77
#